data_AF-A0A963SHC3-F1
#
_entry.id   AF-A0A963SHC3-F1
#
_cell.length_a   1.000
_cell.length_b   1.000
_cell.length_c   1.000
_cell.angle_alpha   90.00
_cell.angle_beta   90.00
_cell.angle_gamma   90.00
#
_symmetry.space_group_name_H-M   'P 1'
#
loop_
_entity.id
_entity.type
_entity.pdbx_description
1 polymer ?
#
loop_
_entity_poly.entity_id
_entity_poly.type
_entity_poly.pdbx_seq_one_letter_code
_entity_poly.pdbx_strand_id
1 'polypeptide(L)'
;MSEQTYQMLAIVLYFAAMLGIGYYAYRKTANLSGYMLAERGLRPSVAALSANASDMSGWLLMGLPGAIYSAGLVEAWIAIGLTVGAWLNWKFVAPRLRAYTEIADDAITIPSFFAKRLKGNARPLRIAAAVVILVFFTFYVSSGMVAAGKFFVS
;
A
#
# COMPACT_ATOMS: atom_id res chain seq x y z
N MET A 1 -4.40 -38.40 0.64
CA MET A 1 -3.99 -37.20 1.42
C MET A 1 -5.25 -36.39 1.70
N SER A 2 -5.44 -35.89 2.92
CA SER A 2 -6.63 -35.10 3.26
C SER A 2 -6.55 -33.69 2.68
N GLU A 3 -7.69 -33.03 2.45
CA GLU A 3 -7.75 -31.63 1.98
C GLU A 3 -6.95 -30.67 2.87
N GLN A 4 -6.99 -30.88 4.18
CA GLN A 4 -6.19 -30.13 5.17
C GLN A 4 -4.68 -30.25 4.90
N THR A 5 -4.22 -31.42 4.44
CA THR A 5 -2.81 -31.62 4.09
C THR A 5 -2.42 -30.74 2.90
N TYR A 6 -3.27 -30.63 1.88
CA TYR A 6 -3.03 -29.78 0.71
C TYR A 6 -3.05 -28.29 1.07
N GLN A 7 -4.00 -27.86 1.91
CA GLN A 7 -4.09 -26.48 2.39
C GLN A 7 -2.82 -26.07 3.16
N MET A 8 -2.37 -26.91 4.10
CA MET A 8 -1.17 -26.64 4.89
C MET A 8 0.09 -26.58 4.01
N LEU A 9 0.20 -27.48 3.03
CA LEU A 9 1.28 -27.46 2.03
C LEU A 9 1.29 -26.14 1.25
N ALA A 10 0.13 -25.68 0.77
CA ALA A 10 0.02 -24.42 0.04
C ALA A 10 0.46 -23.22 0.90
N ILE A 11 0.05 -23.16 2.17
CA ILE A 11 0.44 -22.09 3.10
C ILE A 11 1.95 -22.08 3.35
N VAL A 12 2.54 -23.24 3.63
CA VAL A 12 3.99 -23.36 3.86
C VAL A 12 4.78 -22.94 2.63
N LEU A 13 4.37 -23.40 1.44
CA LEU A 13 5.02 -23.02 0.19
C LEU A 13 4.90 -21.52 -0.09
N TYR A 14 3.74 -20.92 0.17
CA TYR A 14 3.52 -19.49 0.03
C TYR A 14 4.45 -18.68 0.94
N PHE A 15 4.53 -18.99 2.24
CA PHE A 15 5.42 -18.29 3.16
C PHE A 15 6.89 -18.51 2.82
N ALA A 16 7.28 -19.73 2.43
CA ALA A 16 8.65 -20.01 2.00
C ALA A 16 9.04 -19.18 0.77
N ALA A 17 8.14 -19.07 -0.23
CA ALA A 17 8.35 -18.23 -1.40
C ALA A 17 8.48 -16.74 -1.03
N MET A 18 7.59 -16.23 -0.17
CA MET A 18 7.62 -14.84 0.31
C MET A 18 8.93 -14.50 1.04
N LEU A 19 9.39 -15.38 1.93
CA LEU A 19 10.67 -15.23 2.63
C LEU A 19 11.86 -15.30 1.65
N GLY A 20 11.81 -16.20 0.67
CA GLY A 20 12.83 -16.31 -0.38
C GLY A 20 12.96 -15.03 -1.21
N ILE A 21 11.84 -14.44 -1.64
CA ILE A 21 11.81 -13.17 -2.36
C ILE A 21 12.37 -12.05 -1.47
N GLY A 22 11.96 -11.99 -0.21
CA GLY A 22 12.44 -10.99 0.75
C GLY A 22 13.95 -11.07 0.97
N TYR A 23 14.49 -12.27 1.15
CA TYR A 23 15.93 -12.49 1.31
C TYR A 23 16.73 -12.13 0.05
N TYR A 24 16.22 -12.48 -1.13
CA TYR A 24 16.83 -12.10 -2.40
C TYR A 24 16.87 -10.58 -2.59
N ALA A 25 15.76 -9.90 -2.29
CA ALA A 25 15.69 -8.43 -2.37
C ALA A 25 16.64 -7.78 -1.35
N TYR A 26 16.66 -8.28 -0.11
CA TYR A 26 17.56 -7.81 0.95
C TYR A 26 19.03 -7.85 0.52
N ARG A 27 19.47 -8.92 -0.15
CA ARG A 27 20.84 -9.05 -0.67
C ARG A 27 21.20 -8.03 -1.76
N LYS A 28 20.21 -7.42 -2.43
CA LYS A 28 20.40 -6.42 -3.48
C LYS A 28 20.39 -4.98 -2.98
N THR A 29 19.91 -4.74 -1.76
CA THR A 29 19.81 -3.40 -1.20
C THR A 29 21.07 -3.07 -0.39
N ALA A 30 21.88 -2.14 -0.87
CA ALA A 30 23.13 -1.73 -0.22
C ALA A 30 23.02 -0.40 0.56
N ASN A 31 22.01 0.42 0.28
CA ASN A 31 21.87 1.78 0.80
C ASN A 31 20.40 2.13 1.12
N LEU A 32 20.19 3.23 1.87
CA LEU A 32 18.85 3.66 2.30
C LEU A 32 17.94 4.04 1.12
N SER A 33 18.48 4.68 0.08
CA SER A 33 17.71 5.05 -1.12
C SER A 33 17.26 3.82 -1.92
N GLY A 34 18.09 2.78 -1.98
CA GLY A 34 17.76 1.48 -2.55
C GLY A 34 16.71 0.74 -1.72
N TYR A 35 16.68 0.94 -0.40
CA TYR A 35 15.65 0.39 0.47
C TYR A 35 14.31 1.12 0.32
N MET A 36 14.34 2.46 0.31
CA MET A 36 13.14 3.31 0.34
C MET A 36 12.52 3.54 -1.05
N LEU A 37 13.34 3.65 -2.10
CA LEU A 37 12.91 4.02 -3.44
C LEU A 37 13.38 3.06 -4.54
N ALA A 38 14.12 1.99 -4.17
CA ALA A 38 14.78 1.10 -5.13
C ALA A 38 15.55 1.88 -6.21
N GLU A 39 16.29 2.91 -5.75
CA GLU A 39 17.09 3.82 -6.59
C GLU A 39 16.26 4.49 -7.71
N ARG A 40 14.95 4.66 -7.49
CA ARG A 40 13.98 5.15 -8.48
C ARG A 40 13.92 4.31 -9.75
N GLY A 41 14.50 3.10 -9.76
CA GLY A 41 14.61 2.20 -10.91
C GLY A 41 13.46 1.20 -11.07
N LEU A 42 12.44 1.25 -10.20
CA LEU A 42 11.27 0.37 -10.33
C LEU A 42 10.55 0.61 -11.64
N ARG A 43 10.33 -0.48 -12.39
CA ARG A 43 9.49 -0.46 -13.59
C ARG A 43 8.07 0.00 -13.20
N PRO A 44 7.41 0.88 -13.98
CA PRO A 44 6.09 1.41 -13.64
C PRO A 44 5.05 0.34 -13.33
N SER A 45 5.09 -0.81 -14.00
CA SER A 45 4.20 -1.95 -13.74
C SER A 45 4.38 -2.55 -12.35
N VAL A 46 5.63 -2.70 -11.89
CA VAL A 46 5.93 -3.24 -10.55
C VAL A 46 5.52 -2.25 -9.47
N ALA A 47 5.78 -0.95 -9.68
CA ALA A 47 5.33 0.10 -8.78
C ALA A 47 3.80 0.15 -8.70
N ALA A 48 3.10 -0.01 -9.82
CA ALA A 48 1.63 -0.05 -9.85
C ALA A 48 1.08 -1.28 -9.12
N LEU A 49 1.65 -2.47 -9.35
CA LEU A 49 1.25 -3.68 -8.64
C LEU A 49 1.50 -3.56 -7.13
N SER A 50 2.64 -3.02 -6.71
CA SER A 50 2.96 -2.80 -5.29
C SER A 50 2.00 -1.80 -4.64
N ALA A 51 1.66 -0.71 -5.34
CA ALA A 51 0.73 0.29 -4.84
C ALA A 51 -0.67 -0.31 -4.67
N ASN A 52 -1.16 -1.07 -5.67
CA ASN A 52 -2.46 -1.73 -5.59
C ASN A 52 -2.47 -2.82 -4.52
N ALA A 53 -1.41 -3.62 -4.37
CA ALA A 53 -1.33 -4.61 -3.29
C ALA A 53 -1.38 -3.97 -1.90
N SER A 54 -0.87 -2.74 -1.76
CA SER A 54 -0.94 -1.98 -0.50
C SER A 54 -2.34 -1.39 -0.25
N ASP A 55 -3.04 -1.01 -1.33
CA ASP A 55 -4.42 -0.50 -1.28
C ASP A 55 -5.45 -1.64 -1.08
N MET A 56 -5.12 -2.84 -1.57
CA MET A 56 -5.89 -4.08 -1.45
C MET A 56 -5.81 -4.63 -0.02
N SER A 57 -6.52 -3.97 0.89
CA SER A 57 -6.70 -4.38 2.27
C SER A 57 -7.89 -5.34 2.44
N GLY A 58 -8.16 -5.75 3.69
CA GLY A 58 -9.35 -6.52 4.06
C GLY A 58 -10.68 -5.86 3.64
N TRP A 59 -10.68 -4.56 3.31
CA TRP A 59 -11.81 -3.89 2.69
C TRP A 59 -12.26 -4.56 1.38
N LEU A 60 -11.35 -4.94 0.49
CA LEU A 60 -11.74 -5.57 -0.78
C LEU A 60 -12.12 -7.04 -0.62
N LEU A 61 -11.54 -7.74 0.37
CA LEU A 61 -11.81 -9.16 0.60
C LEU A 61 -13.12 -9.39 1.37
N MET A 62 -13.45 -8.54 2.33
CA MET A 62 -14.59 -8.71 3.24
C MET A 62 -15.58 -7.54 3.20
N GLY A 63 -15.07 -6.31 3.07
CA GLY A 63 -15.90 -5.09 3.09
C GLY A 63 -16.77 -4.91 1.85
N LEU A 64 -16.18 -4.91 0.66
CA LEU A 64 -16.89 -4.71 -0.60
C LEU A 64 -17.89 -5.84 -0.91
N PRO A 65 -17.56 -7.14 -0.73
CA PRO A 65 -18.55 -8.20 -0.88
C PRO A 65 -19.68 -8.11 0.15
N GLY A 66 -19.38 -7.71 1.40
CA GLY A 66 -20.40 -7.48 2.42
C GLY A 66 -21.34 -6.31 2.07
N ALA A 67 -20.78 -5.21 1.56
CA ALA A 67 -21.54 -4.08 1.07
C ALA A 67 -22.46 -4.49 -0.10
N ILE A 68 -21.92 -5.17 -1.11
CA ILE A 68 -22.70 -5.68 -2.26
C ILE A 68 -23.79 -6.65 -1.79
N TYR A 69 -23.50 -7.54 -0.84
CA TYR A 69 -24.50 -8.46 -0.29
C TYR A 69 -25.67 -7.71 0.38
N SER A 70 -25.37 -6.60 1.07
CA SER A 70 -26.37 -5.82 1.81
C SER A 70 -27.14 -4.79 0.98
N ALA A 71 -26.48 -4.11 0.04
CA ALA A 71 -27.02 -2.99 -0.73
C ALA A 71 -27.27 -3.35 -2.22
N GLY A 72 -26.86 -4.54 -2.65
CA GLY A 72 -27.03 -5.04 -4.01
C GLY A 72 -25.94 -4.58 -4.99
N LEU A 73 -26.15 -4.86 -6.28
CA LEU A 73 -25.18 -4.61 -7.35
C LEU A 73 -24.87 -3.11 -7.60
N VAL A 74 -25.62 -2.19 -6.99
CA VAL A 74 -25.34 -0.75 -7.11
C VAL A 74 -23.94 -0.41 -6.57
N GLU A 75 -23.47 -1.13 -5.55
CA GLU A 75 -22.12 -0.98 -4.97
C GLU A 75 -21.00 -1.36 -5.95
N ALA A 76 -21.30 -2.06 -7.05
CA ALA A 76 -20.32 -2.33 -8.11
C ALA A 76 -19.79 -1.04 -8.77
N TRP A 77 -20.52 0.07 -8.68
CA TRP A 77 -20.03 1.39 -9.12
C TRP A 77 -18.76 1.84 -8.41
N ILE A 78 -18.51 1.36 -7.18
CA ILE A 78 -17.27 1.63 -6.46
C ILE A 78 -16.07 1.11 -7.25
N ALA A 79 -16.15 -0.09 -7.82
CA ALA A 79 -15.06 -0.68 -8.60
C ALA A 79 -14.74 0.16 -9.86
N ILE A 80 -15.78 0.65 -10.53
CA ILE A 80 -15.63 1.52 -11.71
C ILE A 80 -15.00 2.85 -11.30
N GLY A 81 -15.53 3.49 -10.24
CA GLY A 81 -15.02 4.77 -9.72
C GLY A 81 -13.56 4.68 -9.27
N LEU A 82 -13.19 3.61 -8.56
CA LEU A 82 -11.81 3.35 -8.14
C LEU A 82 -10.89 3.13 -9.33
N THR A 83 -11.32 2.36 -10.34
CA THR A 83 -10.52 2.10 -11.54
C THR A 83 -10.23 3.39 -12.30
N VAL A 84 -11.26 4.19 -12.55
CA VAL A 84 -11.12 5.48 -13.26
C VAL A 84 -10.30 6.46 -12.43
N GLY A 85 -10.58 6.57 -11.12
CA GLY A 85 -9.86 7.46 -10.21
C GLY A 85 -8.38 7.11 -10.10
N ALA A 86 -8.04 5.82 -9.97
CA ALA A 86 -6.67 5.34 -9.95
C ALA A 86 -5.97 5.66 -11.28
N TRP A 87 -6.62 5.42 -12.42
CA TRP A 87 -6.08 5.74 -13.73
C TRP A 87 -5.79 7.24 -13.90
N LEU A 88 -6.74 8.11 -13.53
CA LEU A 88 -6.57 9.57 -13.57
C LEU A 88 -5.43 10.02 -12.66
N ASN A 89 -5.35 9.50 -11.44
CA ASN A 89 -4.29 9.81 -10.48
C ASN A 89 -2.90 9.42 -11.04
N TRP A 90 -2.78 8.22 -11.61
CA TRP A 90 -1.55 7.75 -12.23
C TRP A 90 -1.17 8.53 -13.49
N LYS A 91 -2.15 9.00 -14.26
CA LYS A 91 -1.89 9.77 -15.48
C LYS A 91 -1.47 11.21 -15.18
N PHE A 92 -2.11 11.88 -14.22
CA PHE A 92 -1.95 13.32 -14.02
C PHE A 92 -1.11 13.70 -12.80
N VAL A 93 -1.24 12.97 -11.69
CA VAL A 93 -0.63 13.33 -10.41
C VAL A 93 0.73 12.63 -10.25
N ALA A 94 0.77 11.31 -10.48
CA ALA A 94 1.98 10.51 -10.22
C ALA A 94 3.24 11.00 -10.98
N PRO A 95 3.21 11.34 -12.28
CA PRO A 95 4.41 11.77 -13.01
C PRO A 95 4.93 13.11 -12.50
N ARG A 96 4.01 14.05 -12.21
CA ARG A 96 4.35 15.37 -11.68
C ARG A 96 4.94 15.27 -10.28
N LEU A 97 4.34 14.44 -9.42
CA LEU A 97 4.83 14.23 -8.06
C LEU A 97 6.21 13.54 -8.07
N ARG A 98 6.41 12.54 -8.92
CA ARG A 98 7.70 11.86 -9.06
C ARG A 98 8.83 12.80 -9.49
N ALA A 99 8.59 13.65 -10.50
CA ALA A 99 9.58 14.62 -10.95
C ALA A 99 9.84 15.71 -9.88
N TYR A 100 8.79 16.16 -9.19
CA TYR A 100 8.93 17.25 -8.22
C TYR A 100 9.59 16.80 -6.91
N THR A 101 9.38 15.56 -6.47
CA THR A 101 10.08 15.02 -5.29
C THR A 101 11.58 14.96 -5.49
N GLU A 102 12.05 14.73 -6.71
CA GLU A 102 13.47 14.68 -7.05
C GLU A 102 14.16 16.04 -6.88
N ILE A 103 13.56 17.11 -7.42
CA ILE A 103 14.05 18.48 -7.24
C ILE A 103 13.83 19.03 -5.82
N ALA A 104 12.94 18.41 -5.05
CA ALA A 104 12.64 18.78 -3.67
C ALA A 104 13.54 18.05 -2.66
N ASP A 105 14.84 17.96 -2.96
CA ASP A 105 15.86 17.31 -2.12
C ASP A 105 15.57 15.82 -1.92
N ASP A 106 15.23 15.13 -3.01
CA ASP A 106 14.83 13.72 -3.05
C ASP A 106 13.82 13.32 -1.95
N ALA A 107 12.76 14.11 -1.82
CA ALA A 107 11.76 13.92 -0.77
C ALA A 107 11.04 12.57 -0.92
N ILE A 108 11.30 11.65 0.02
CA ILE A 108 10.75 10.29 0.00
C ILE A 108 9.37 10.14 0.68
N THR A 109 8.96 11.11 1.50
CA THR A 109 7.65 11.09 2.19
C THR A 109 6.78 12.28 1.81
N ILE A 110 5.46 12.15 1.92
CA ILE A 110 4.50 13.25 1.69
C ILE A 110 4.75 14.44 2.63
N PRO A 111 4.98 14.25 3.96
CA PRO A 111 5.31 15.37 4.85
C PRO A 111 6.62 16.07 4.48
N SER A 112 7.67 15.33 4.11
CA SER A 112 8.94 15.92 3.66
C SER A 112 8.79 16.67 2.34
N PHE A 113 7.99 16.14 1.41
CA PHE A 113 7.69 16.78 0.14
C PHE A 113 7.00 18.13 0.35
N PHE A 114 5.93 18.18 1.15
CA PHE A 114 5.25 19.44 1.40
C PHE A 114 6.12 20.43 2.18
N ALA A 115 6.94 19.93 3.10
CA ALA A 115 7.89 20.77 3.83
C ALA A 115 8.87 21.49 2.90
N LYS A 116 9.40 20.78 1.90
CA LYS A 116 10.36 21.32 0.92
C LYS A 116 9.67 22.19 -0.14
N ARG A 117 8.44 21.83 -0.54
CA ARG A 117 7.66 22.55 -1.55
C ARG A 117 7.14 23.90 -1.08
N LEU A 118 6.66 24.00 0.17
CA LEU A 118 5.97 25.19 0.67
C LEU A 118 6.90 26.29 1.23
N LYS A 119 8.22 26.12 1.13
CA LYS A 119 9.28 27.12 1.43
C LYS A 119 9.08 27.97 2.71
N GLY A 120 8.45 27.42 3.75
CA GLY A 120 8.16 28.09 5.02
C GLY A 120 8.53 27.23 6.24
N ASN A 121 8.14 27.67 7.45
CA ASN A 121 8.31 26.87 8.67
C ASN A 121 7.41 25.62 8.59
N ALA A 122 7.97 24.53 8.06
CA ALA A 122 7.25 23.30 7.80
C ALA A 122 7.04 22.41 9.03
N ARG A 123 7.56 22.80 10.19
CA ARG A 123 7.44 22.05 11.44
C ARG A 123 5.97 21.75 11.82
N PRO A 124 5.05 22.73 11.87
CA PRO A 124 3.63 22.45 12.16
C PRO A 124 2.99 21.50 11.15
N LEU A 125 3.29 21.66 9.85
CA LEU A 125 2.75 20.78 8.81
C LEU A 125 3.23 19.33 8.96
N ARG A 126 4.52 19.14 9.25
CA ARG A 126 5.09 17.80 9.48
C ARG A 126 4.49 17.14 10.72
N ILE A 127 4.29 17.90 11.79
CA ILE A 127 3.66 17.39 13.02
C ILE A 127 2.20 17.00 12.73
N ALA A 128 1.42 17.88 12.10
CA ALA A 128 0.03 17.58 11.75
C ALA A 128 -0.08 16.34 10.86
N ALA A 129 0.73 16.24 9.81
CA ALA A 129 0.73 15.08 8.92
C ALA A 129 1.18 13.80 9.65
N ALA A 130 2.19 13.87 10.52
CA ALA A 130 2.62 12.73 11.31
C ALA A 130 1.54 12.24 12.27
N VAL A 131 0.81 13.15 12.94
CA VAL A 131 -0.31 12.80 13.82
C VAL A 131 -1.43 12.15 13.03
N VAL A 132 -1.82 12.72 11.89
CA VAL A 132 -2.84 12.14 11.00
C VAL A 132 -2.42 10.73 10.58
N ILE A 133 -1.21 10.56 10.03
CA ILE A 133 -0.70 9.25 9.62
C ILE A 133 -0.72 8.28 10.80
N LEU A 134 -0.22 8.67 11.97
CA LEU A 134 -0.17 7.79 13.14
C LEU A 134 -1.55 7.30 13.55
N VAL A 135 -2.53 8.22 13.67
CA VAL A 135 -3.90 7.89 14.10
C VAL A 135 -4.57 6.96 13.09
N PHE A 136 -4.59 7.32 11.81
CA PHE A 136 -5.26 6.52 10.79
C PHE A 136 -4.55 5.18 10.53
N PHE A 137 -3.22 5.16 10.55
CA PHE A 137 -2.46 3.93 10.37
C PHE A 137 -2.64 2.97 11.56
N THR A 138 -2.79 3.49 12.78
CA THR A 138 -3.10 2.66 13.96
C THR A 138 -4.45 1.97 13.80
N PHE A 139 -5.50 2.70 13.41
CA PHE A 139 -6.81 2.09 13.14
C PHE A 139 -6.77 1.11 11.98
N TYR A 140 -6.03 1.44 10.92
CA TYR A 140 -5.83 0.56 9.77
C TYR A 140 -5.22 -0.79 10.19
N VAL A 141 -4.07 -0.77 10.89
CA VAL A 141 -3.42 -1.99 11.36
C VAL A 141 -4.28 -2.75 12.37
N SER A 142 -4.91 -2.04 13.31
CA SER A 142 -5.80 -2.66 14.31
C SER A 142 -6.99 -3.37 13.67
N SER A 143 -7.63 -2.76 12.67
CA SER A 143 -8.76 -3.38 11.97
C SER A 143 -8.34 -4.62 11.17
N GLY A 144 -7.16 -4.59 10.55
CA GLY A 144 -6.57 -5.75 9.88
C GLY A 144 -6.31 -6.92 10.84
N MET A 145 -5.74 -6.64 12.02
CA MET A 145 -5.52 -7.67 13.05
C MET A 145 -6.83 -8.28 13.56
N VAL A 146 -7.87 -7.46 13.78
CA VAL A 146 -9.20 -7.94 14.22
C VAL A 146 -9.87 -8.76 13.13
N ALA A 147 -9.80 -8.34 11.87
CA ALA A 147 -10.35 -9.10 10.74
C ALA A 147 -9.68 -10.46 10.60
N ALA A 148 -8.35 -10.52 10.71
CA ALA A 148 -7.61 -11.78 10.72
C ALA A 148 -8.02 -12.67 11.90
N GLY A 149 -8.11 -12.11 13.12
CA GLY A 149 -8.53 -12.85 14.31
C GLY A 149 -9.95 -13.43 14.19
N LYS A 150 -10.90 -12.66 13.63
CA LYS A 150 -12.26 -13.15 13.36
C LYS A 150 -12.26 -14.28 12.34
N PHE A 151 -11.48 -14.16 11.26
CA PHE A 151 -11.39 -15.17 10.20
C PHE A 151 -10.95 -16.55 10.68
N PHE A 152 -10.09 -16.63 11.72
CA PHE A 152 -9.66 -17.92 12.27
C PHE A 152 -10.62 -18.52 13.30
N VAL A 153 -11.56 -17.73 13.82
CA VAL A 153 -12.54 -18.16 14.83
C VAL A 153 -13.89 -18.52 14.19
N SER A 154 -14.22 -17.90 13.05
CA SER A 154 -15.39 -18.21 12.21
C SER A 154 -15.12 -19.34 11.23
#